data_AF-A3MXU2-F1
#
_entry.id   AF-A3MXU2-F1
#
_cell.length_a   1.000
_cell.length_b   1.000
_cell.length_c   1.000
_cell.angle_alpha   90.00
_cell.angle_beta   90.00
_cell.angle_gamma   90.00
#
_symmetry.space_group_name_H-M   'P 1'
#
loop_
_entity.id
_entity.type
_entity.pdbx_description
1 polymer ?
#
loop_
_entity_poly.entity_id
_entity_poly.type
_entity_poly.pdbx_seq_one_letter_code
_entity_poly.pdbx_strand_id
1 'polypeptide(L)'
;MTRLKLVDIDTKNAVEIDIDGQAHPTKIIDKLKELGILKPNETAMFGVSPDERHIYYVPAATVDQLIAYLNQTKQILYYRRYPIHGYRGPTTTQQERQTA
;
A
#
# COMPACT_ATOMS: atom_id res chain seq x y z
N MET A 1 8.59 13.85 -4.14
CA MET A 1 7.49 13.46 -3.23
C MET A 1 6.19 13.81 -3.91
N THR A 2 5.31 12.82 -4.04
CA THR A 2 4.01 12.92 -4.70
C THR A 2 2.94 12.43 -3.72
N ARG A 3 1.79 13.10 -3.71
CA ARG A 3 0.63 12.72 -2.89
C ARG A 3 -0.23 11.73 -3.66
N LEU A 4 -0.50 10.58 -3.04
CA LEU A 4 -1.35 9.52 -3.59
C LEU A 4 -2.55 9.29 -2.68
N LYS A 5 -3.75 9.26 -3.28
CA LYS A 5 -4.99 8.93 -2.58
C LYS A 5 -5.40 7.50 -2.91
N LEU A 6 -5.73 6.72 -1.87
CA LEU A 6 -6.24 5.36 -1.99
C LEU A 6 -7.53 5.21 -1.21
N VAL A 7 -8.45 4.38 -1.69
CA VAL A 7 -9.70 4.05 -0.99
C VAL A 7 -9.69 2.59 -0.57
N ASP A 8 -9.98 2.35 0.69
CA ASP A 8 -10.20 1.00 1.21
C ASP A 8 -11.51 0.46 0.64
N ILE A 9 -11.45 -0.62 -0.13
CA ILE A 9 -12.65 -1.16 -0.78
C ILE A 9 -13.67 -1.72 0.22
N ASP A 10 -13.22 -2.19 1.39
CA ASP A 10 -14.05 -2.86 2.38
C ASP A 10 -14.64 -1.85 3.37
N THR A 11 -13.86 -0.86 3.80
CA THR A 11 -14.33 0.17 4.75
C THR A 11 -14.79 1.46 4.09
N LYS A 12 -14.54 1.65 2.79
CA LYS A 12 -14.81 2.87 2.01
C LYS A 12 -14.09 4.12 2.52
N ASN A 13 -13.13 3.95 3.43
CA ASN A 13 -12.32 5.04 3.94
C ASN A 13 -11.23 5.42 2.93
N ALA A 14 -11.08 6.71 2.69
CA ALA A 14 -9.98 7.24 1.90
C ALA A 14 -8.76 7.50 2.79
N VAL A 15 -7.58 7.24 2.26
CA VAL A 15 -6.31 7.60 2.86
C VAL A 15 -5.43 8.29 1.85
N GLU A 16 -4.61 9.22 2.33
CA GLU A 16 -3.67 9.95 1.51
C GLU A 16 -2.28 9.75 2.08
N ILE A 17 -1.34 9.44 1.20
CA ILE A 17 0.04 9.15 1.55
C ILE A 17 0.97 10.03 0.72
N ASP A 18 2.05 10.49 1.35
CA ASP A 18 3.19 11.08 0.66
C ASP A 18 4.22 9.99 0.38
N ILE A 19 4.60 9.85 -0.89
CA ILE A 19 5.52 8.81 -1.36
C ILE A 19 6.43 9.35 -2.45
N ASP A 20 7.61 8.75 -2.61
CA ASP A 20 8.46 9.07 -3.75
C ASP A 20 7.80 8.60 -5.06
N GLY A 21 7.58 9.55 -5.97
CA GLY A 21 6.92 9.31 -7.25
C GLY A 21 7.71 8.38 -8.17
N GLN A 22 9.04 8.35 -8.03
CA GLN A 22 9.92 7.48 -8.82
C GLN A 22 10.07 6.07 -8.22
N ALA A 23 9.56 5.83 -7.01
CA ALA A 23 9.60 4.53 -6.39
C ALA A 23 8.68 3.52 -7.10
N HIS A 24 9.01 2.24 -6.98
CA HIS A 24 8.16 1.15 -7.46
C HIS A 24 6.83 1.11 -6.68
N PRO A 25 5.66 0.86 -7.33
CA PRO A 25 4.35 0.89 -6.67
C PRO A 25 4.22 -0.01 -5.44
N THR A 26 4.99 -1.08 -5.33
CA THR A 26 4.99 -1.94 -4.12
C THR A 26 5.32 -1.18 -2.84
N LYS A 27 6.05 -0.06 -2.93
CA LYS A 27 6.35 0.82 -1.79
C LYS A 27 5.12 1.48 -1.16
N ILE A 28 3.97 1.48 -1.85
CA ILE A 28 2.70 1.87 -1.27
C ILE A 28 2.35 0.98 -0.08
N ILE A 29 2.58 -0.34 -0.17
CA ILE A 29 2.27 -1.28 0.91
C ILE A 29 3.14 -0.99 2.14
N ASP A 30 4.44 -0.76 1.92
CA ASP A 30 5.38 -0.37 2.98
C ASP A 30 4.89 0.92 3.67
N LYS A 31 4.47 1.92 2.88
CA LYS A 31 3.98 3.19 3.42
C LYS A 31 2.69 3.06 4.22
N LEU A 32 1.77 2.22 3.76
CA LEU A 32 0.53 1.93 4.51
C LEU A 32 0.84 1.23 5.85
N LYS A 33 1.89 0.40 5.93
CA LYS A 33 2.35 -0.21 7.19
C LYS A 33 2.99 0.82 8.12
N GLU A 34 3.84 1.70 7.60
CA GLU A 34 4.45 2.78 8.38
C GLU A 34 3.41 3.67 9.06
N LEU A 35 2.28 3.93 8.38
CA LEU A 35 1.18 4.74 8.90
C LEU A 35 0.20 3.96 9.80
N GLY A 36 0.45 2.67 10.04
CA GLY A 36 -0.43 1.82 10.84
C GLY A 36 -1.79 1.50 10.20
N ILE A 37 -1.97 1.81 8.92
CA ILE A 37 -3.19 1.50 8.16
C ILE A 37 -3.24 -0.01 7.88
N LEU A 38 -2.10 -0.58 7.50
CA LEU A 38 -1.87 -2.01 7.47
C LEU A 38 -1.08 -2.44 8.70
N LYS A 39 -1.47 -3.56 9.30
CA LYS A 39 -0.68 -4.18 10.36
C LYS A 39 0.59 -4.83 9.78
N PRO A 40 1.62 -5.08 10.60
CA PRO A 40 2.84 -5.74 10.14
C PRO A 40 2.59 -7.09 9.45
N ASN A 41 1.61 -7.84 9.95
CA ASN A 41 1.17 -9.15 9.44
C ASN A 41 0.08 -9.06 8.36
N GLU A 42 -0.15 -7.89 7.79
CA GLU A 42 -1.08 -7.69 6.67
C GLU A 42 -0.30 -7.34 5.40
N THR A 43 -0.92 -7.57 4.26
CA THR A 43 -0.53 -7.02 2.96
C THR A 43 -1.75 -6.41 2.30
N ALA A 44 -1.55 -5.74 1.17
CA ALA A 44 -2.65 -5.25 0.36
C ALA A 44 -2.45 -5.55 -1.12
N MET A 45 -3.57 -5.81 -1.80
CA MET A 45 -3.63 -5.59 -3.24
C MET A 45 -4.15 -4.19 -3.48
N PHE A 46 -3.61 -3.50 -4.48
CA PHE A 46 -4.10 -2.21 -4.91
C PHE A 46 -4.18 -2.14 -6.44
N GLY A 47 -5.04 -1.27 -6.92
CA GLY A 47 -5.37 -1.17 -8.34
C GLY A 47 -6.70 -0.47 -8.52
N VAL A 48 -7.30 -0.63 -9.69
CA VAL A 48 -8.60 -0.03 -9.98
C VAL A 48 -9.73 -1.01 -9.68
N SER A 49 -10.91 -0.49 -9.38
CA SER A 49 -12.09 -1.31 -9.07
C SER A 49 -13.34 -0.75 -9.72
N PRO A 50 -13.61 -1.10 -11.01
CA PRO A 50 -14.79 -0.61 -11.73
C PRO A 50 -16.12 -1.09 -11.12
N ASP A 51 -16.10 -2.21 -10.40
CA ASP A 51 -17.27 -2.84 -9.79
C ASP A 51 -17.28 -2.73 -8.26
N GLU A 52 -16.31 -2.00 -7.69
CA GLU A 52 -16.10 -1.86 -6.25
C GLU A 52 -16.02 -3.18 -5.47
N ARG A 53 -15.73 -4.29 -6.15
CA ARG A 53 -15.63 -5.63 -5.56
C ARG A 53 -14.30 -6.29 -5.85
N HIS A 54 -13.78 -6.15 -7.06
CA HIS A 54 -12.52 -6.74 -7.50
C HIS A 54 -11.46 -5.66 -7.72
N ILE A 55 -10.21 -5.98 -7.38
CA ILE A 55 -9.07 -5.11 -7.65
C ILE A 55 -8.36 -5.61 -8.90
N TYR A 56 -8.32 -4.75 -9.91
CA TYR A 56 -7.61 -4.98 -11.16
C TYR A 56 -6.26 -4.27 -11.09
N TYR A 57 -5.19 -5.04 -11.30
CA TYR A 57 -3.83 -4.54 -11.29
C TYR A 57 -3.61 -3.53 -12.42
N VAL A 58 -2.91 -2.44 -12.09
CA VAL A 58 -2.45 -1.46 -13.07
C VAL A 58 -0.95 -1.65 -13.29
N PRO A 59 -0.50 -2.00 -14.51
CA PRO A 59 0.91 -2.13 -14.80
C PRO A 59 1.57 -0.74 -14.82
N ALA A 60 2.41 -0.47 -13.83
CA ALA A 60 3.18 0.75 -13.71
C ALA A 60 4.56 0.45 -13.11
N ALA A 61 5.62 1.06 -13.67
CA ALA A 61 6.97 0.89 -13.15
C ALA A 61 7.24 1.82 -11.95
N THR A 62 6.56 2.97 -11.90
CA THR A 62 6.69 3.96 -10.82
C THR A 62 5.33 4.44 -10.32
N VAL A 63 5.32 5.05 -9.12
CA VAL A 63 4.11 5.65 -8.55
C VAL A 63 3.58 6.81 -9.42
N ASP A 64 4.45 7.65 -9.97
CA ASP A 64 4.03 8.74 -10.85
C ASP A 64 3.33 8.22 -12.12
N GLN A 65 3.82 7.11 -12.69
CA GLN A 65 3.15 6.44 -13.82
C GLN A 65 1.78 5.90 -13.44
N LEU A 66 1.67 5.30 -12.24
CA LEU A 66 0.38 4.84 -11.71
C LEU A 66 -0.60 6.01 -11.56
N ILE A 67 -0.16 7.14 -11.01
CA ILE A 67 -0.99 8.34 -10.85
C ILE A 67 -1.39 8.92 -12.21
N ALA A 68 -0.47 8.99 -13.16
CA ALA A 68 -0.77 9.45 -14.51
C ALA A 68 -1.86 8.58 -15.17
N TYR A 69 -1.77 7.25 -15.04
CA TYR A 69 -2.80 6.33 -15.54
C TYR A 69 -4.17 6.59 -14.91
N LEU A 70 -4.24 6.74 -13.58
CA LEU A 70 -5.48 6.99 -12.86
C LEU A 70 -6.12 8.32 -13.29
N ASN A 71 -5.31 9.37 -13.43
CA ASN A 71 -5.76 10.68 -13.87
C ASN A 71 -6.29 10.65 -15.31
N GLN A 72 -5.57 9.98 -16.22
CA GLN A 72 -5.97 9.85 -17.62
C GLN A 72 -7.29 9.09 -17.77
N THR A 73 -7.46 8.02 -16.99
CA THR A 73 -8.65 7.16 -17.05
C THR A 73 -9.79 7.63 -16.15
N LYS A 74 -9.57 8.67 -15.34
CA LYS A 74 -10.50 9.19 -14.33
C LYS A 74 -10.93 8.11 -13.31
N GLN A 75 -10.02 7.21 -12.97
CA GLN A 75 -10.26 6.13 -12.03
C GLN A 75 -9.65 6.43 -10.65
N ILE A 76 -10.22 5.79 -9.63
CA ILE A 76 -9.75 5.86 -8.25
C ILE A 76 -8.86 4.65 -7.97
N LEU A 77 -7.78 4.87 -7.22
CA LEU A 77 -6.99 3.77 -6.70
C LEU A 77 -7.65 3.18 -5.47
N TYR A 78 -7.93 1.88 -5.52
CA TYR A 78 -8.47 1.12 -4.40
C TYR A 78 -7.39 0.20 -3.82
N TYR A 79 -7.56 -0.17 -2.55
CA TYR A 79 -6.80 -1.24 -1.93
C TYR A 79 -7.72 -2.16 -1.09
N ARG A 80 -7.31 -3.42 -0.96
CA ARG A 80 -7.93 -4.42 -0.10
C ARG A 80 -6.86 -5.07 0.76
N ARG A 81 -7.17 -5.23 2.04
CA ARG A 81 -6.26 -5.81 3.04
C ARG A 81 -6.37 -7.33 3.02
N TYR A 82 -5.24 -8.00 3.20
CA TYR A 82 -5.18 -9.45 3.33
C TYR A 82 -4.28 -9.82 4.51
N PRO A 83 -4.73 -10.72 5.39
CA PRO A 83 -3.86 -11.25 6.45
C PRO A 83 -2.79 -12.16 5.83
N ILE A 84 -1.55 -12.04 6.32
CA ILE A 84 -0.48 -12.98 6.01
C ILE A 84 -0.40 -14.00 7.15
N HIS A 85 -1.00 -15.17 6.93
CA HIS A 85 -0.93 -16.26 7.89
C HIS A 85 0.51 -16.80 8.02
N GLY A 86 0.95 -17.06 9.25
CA GLY A 86 2.31 -17.54 9.53
C GLY A 86 3.39 -16.46 9.51
N TYR A 87 3.05 -15.18 9.30
CA TYR A 87 4.00 -14.09 9.42
C TYR A 87 4.47 -13.93 10.87
N ARG A 88 5.66 -14.44 11.16
CA ARG A 88 6.44 -14.04 12.33
C ARG A 88 7.25 -12.82 11.89
N GLY A 89 6.82 -11.63 12.28
CA GLY A 89 7.57 -10.41 12.00
C GLY A 89 9.03 -10.52 12.47
N PRO A 90 9.88 -9.54 12.14
CA PRO A 90 11.30 -9.59 12.54
C PRO A 90 11.39 -9.80 14.06
N THR A 91 11.88 -10.96 14.46
CA THR A 91 12.20 -11.25 15.86
C THR A 91 13.33 -10.34 16.25
N THR A 92 13.05 -9.33 17.07
CA THR A 92 14.10 -8.56 17.73
C THR A 92 14.85 -9.52 18.65
N THR A 93 15.97 -10.06 18.19
CA THR A 93 16.88 -10.82 19.04
C THR A 93 17.38 -9.87 20.11
N GLN A 94 17.02 -10.10 21.38
CA GLN A 94 17.42 -9.29 22.54
C GLN A 94 18.92 -9.42 22.89
N GLN A 95 19.82 -9.52 21.91
CA GLN A 95 21.25 -9.74 22.16
C GLN A 95 22.07 -8.46 22.38
N GLU A 96 21.49 -7.26 22.22
CA GLU A 96 22.24 -5.99 22.38
C GLU A 96 22.10 -5.31 23.76
N ARG A 97 21.47 -5.95 24.76
CA ARG A 97 21.35 -5.37 26.12
C ARG A 97 22.40 -5.83 27.14
N GLN A 98 23.41 -6.62 26.74
CA GLN A 98 24.40 -7.18 27.68
C GLN A 98 25.84 -6.69 27.48
N THR A 99 26.08 -5.66 26.66
CA THR A 99 27.38 -4.99 26.60
C THR A 99 27.21 -3.49 26.78
N ALA A 100 26.94 -3.10 28.02
CA ALA A 100 27.15 -1.75 28.56
C ALA A 100 27.77 -1.88 29.95
#